data_AF-A0A847AWV4-F1
#
_entry.id   AF-A0A847AWV4-F1
#
_cell.length_a   1.000
_cell.length_b   1.000
_cell.length_c   1.000
_cell.angle_alpha   90.00
_cell.angle_beta   90.00
_cell.angle_gamma   90.00
#
_symmetry.space_group_name_H-M   'P 1'
#
loop_
_entity.id
_entity.type
_entity.pdbx_description
1 polymer ?
#
loop_
_entity_poly.entity_id
_entity_poly.type
_entity_poly.pdbx_seq_one_letter_code
_entity_poly.pdbx_strand_id
1 'polypeptide(L)'
;MIVLVIVLVVGLVGFATNPNYDDYKEWYKSKAAQDVEASTEIGKSVVGVVSGLVADASVMREDYKVYSVYTSEALSNYKVLGIFNNFFVLNDGKVNE
;
A
#
# COMPACT_ATOMS: atom_id res chain seq x y z
N MET A 1 12.28 27.76 -17.68
CA MET A 1 11.55 26.90 -18.64
C MET A 1 11.86 25.42 -18.43
N ILE A 2 13.13 25.00 -18.40
CA ILE A 2 13.52 23.60 -18.15
C ILE A 2 12.99 23.02 -16.83
N VAL A 3 13.01 23.80 -15.75
CA VAL A 3 12.46 23.36 -14.45
C VAL A 3 10.95 23.09 -14.55
N LEU A 4 10.20 23.93 -15.25
CA LEU A 4 8.77 23.73 -15.49
C LEU A 4 8.50 22.46 -16.30
N VAL A 5 9.31 22.19 -17.33
CA VAL A 5 9.20 20.98 -18.14
C VAL A 5 9.46 19.73 -17.28
N ILE A 6 10.49 19.75 -16.42
CA ILE A 6 10.79 18.64 -15.51
C ILE A 6 9.63 18.39 -14.54
N VAL A 7 9.10 19.45 -13.91
CA VAL A 7 7.96 19.34 -12.99
C VAL A 7 6.72 18.77 -13.70
N LEU A 8 6.45 19.20 -14.94
CA LEU A 8 5.36 18.67 -15.76
C LEU A 8 5.53 17.19 -16.07
N VAL A 9 6.73 16.78 -16.49
CA VAL A 9 7.03 15.37 -16.81
C VAL A 9 6.90 14.50 -15.57
N VAL A 10 7.49 14.91 -14.45
CA VAL A 10 7.41 14.17 -13.17
C VAL A 10 5.96 14.09 -12.69
N GLY A 11 5.20 15.18 -12.78
CA GLY A 11 3.78 15.21 -12.40
C GLY A 11 2.91 14.29 -13.27
N LEU A 12 3.13 14.29 -14.59
CA LEU A 12 2.41 13.40 -15.52
C LEU A 12 2.74 11.94 -15.29
N VAL A 13 4.02 11.61 -15.10
CA VAL A 13 4.44 10.24 -14.77
C VAL A 13 3.84 9.80 -13.45
N GLY A 14 3.88 10.64 -12.42
CA GLY A 14 3.30 10.33 -11.10
C GLY A 14 1.79 10.16 -11.13
N PHE A 15 1.10 10.97 -11.93
CA PHE A 15 -0.34 10.81 -12.15
C PHE A 15 -0.67 9.52 -12.90
N ALA A 16 0.04 9.23 -14.00
CA ALA A 16 -0.22 8.03 -14.81
C ALA A 16 0.16 6.73 -14.11
N THR A 17 1.09 6.79 -13.15
CA THR A 17 1.57 5.63 -12.39
C THR A 17 1.06 5.62 -10.94
N ASN A 18 0.09 6.47 -10.59
CA ASN A 18 -0.53 6.44 -9.27
C ASN A 18 -1.25 5.09 -9.11
N PRO A 19 -0.80 4.21 -8.20
CA PRO A 19 -1.37 2.88 -8.07
C PRO A 19 -2.81 2.96 -7.58
N ASN A 20 -3.66 2.12 -8.15
CA ASN A 20 -5.06 1.97 -7.77
C ASN A 20 -5.20 0.95 -6.61
N TYR A 21 -6.44 0.72 -6.18
CA TYR A 21 -6.74 -0.21 -5.08
C TYR A 21 -6.41 -1.68 -5.40
N ASP A 22 -6.56 -2.10 -6.65
CA ASP A 22 -6.22 -3.46 -7.08
C ASP A 22 -4.71 -3.67 -7.07
N ASP A 23 -3.92 -2.67 -7.48
CA ASP A 23 -2.46 -2.68 -7.39
C ASP A 23 -2.00 -2.82 -5.93
N TYR A 24 -2.66 -2.10 -5.01
CA TYR A 24 -2.40 -2.22 -3.57
C TYR A 24 -2.69 -3.63 -3.06
N LYS A 25 -3.79 -4.24 -3.50
CA LYS A 25 -4.18 -5.60 -3.12
C LYS A 25 -3.17 -6.64 -3.62
N GLU A 26 -2.67 -6.49 -4.84
CA GLU A 26 -1.65 -7.39 -5.38
C GLU A 26 -0.31 -7.23 -4.66
N TRP A 27 0.14 -6.00 -4.44
CA TRP A 27 1.36 -5.73 -3.67
C TRP A 27 1.28 -6.30 -2.25
N TYR A 28 0.17 -6.06 -1.54
CA TYR A 28 0.01 -6.50 -0.16
C TYR A 28 -0.03 -8.04 -0.06
N LYS A 29 -0.67 -8.72 -1.02
CA LYS A 29 -0.62 -10.19 -1.13
C LYS A 29 0.79 -10.70 -1.39
N SER A 30 1.53 -10.07 -2.31
CA SER A 30 2.91 -10.45 -2.62
C SER A 30 3.83 -10.27 -1.41
N LYS A 31 3.69 -9.15 -0.69
CA LYS A 31 4.44 -8.87 0.53
C LYS A 31 4.13 -9.89 1.63
N ALA A 32 2.85 -10.18 1.86
CA ALA A 32 2.45 -11.20 2.82
C ALA A 32 2.99 -12.59 2.44
N ALA A 33 2.98 -12.95 1.14
CA ALA A 33 3.55 -14.21 0.67
C ALA A 33 5.07 -14.29 0.91
N GLN A 34 5.81 -13.20 0.73
CA GLN A 34 7.24 -13.14 1.08
C GLN A 34 7.47 -13.31 2.58
N ASP A 35 6.66 -12.67 3.43
CA ASP A 35 6.73 -12.80 4.89
C ASP A 35 6.36 -14.24 5.35
N VAL A 36 5.47 -14.92 4.61
CA VAL A 36 5.03 -16.31 4.80
C VAL A 36 6.12 -17.32 4.43
N GLU A 37 6.78 -17.15 3.28
CA GLU A 37 7.91 -18.02 2.87
C GLU A 37 9.07 -17.95 3.86
N ALA A 38 9.24 -16.81 4.54
CA ALA A 38 10.21 -16.65 5.62
C ALA A 38 9.80 -17.34 6.95
N SER A 39 8.53 -17.74 7.13
CA SER A 39 7.96 -18.11 8.44
C SER A 39 6.95 -19.28 8.37
N THR A 40 7.44 -20.51 8.39
CA THR A 40 6.69 -21.75 8.04
C THR A 40 5.43 -22.07 8.88
N GLU A 41 5.24 -21.52 10.10
CA GLU A 41 4.02 -21.70 10.91
C GLU A 41 3.13 -20.45 11.03
N ILE A 42 3.71 -19.25 10.97
CA ILE A 42 2.98 -17.97 11.05
C ILE A 42 2.23 -17.68 9.72
N GLY A 43 2.69 -18.30 8.64
CA GLY A 43 2.18 -18.08 7.29
C GLY A 43 0.69 -18.36 7.07
N LYS A 44 0.08 -19.27 7.84
CA LYS A 44 -1.36 -19.55 7.73
C LYS A 44 -2.24 -18.47 8.38
N SER A 45 -1.73 -17.78 9.40
CA SER A 45 -2.45 -16.70 10.10
C SER A 45 -2.40 -15.40 9.32
N VAL A 46 -1.21 -15.04 8.79
CA VAL A 46 -0.99 -13.79 8.05
C VAL A 46 -1.81 -13.74 6.76
N VAL A 47 -1.90 -14.83 6.00
CA VAL A 47 -2.71 -14.90 4.77
C VAL A 47 -4.21 -14.74 5.06
N GLY A 48 -4.70 -15.27 6.18
CA GLY A 48 -6.11 -15.13 6.60
C GLY A 48 -6.48 -13.69 6.97
N VAL A 49 -5.57 -12.98 7.65
CA VAL A 49 -5.71 -11.56 7.97
C VAL A 49 -5.69 -10.71 6.69
N VAL A 50 -4.84 -11.05 5.71
CA VAL A 50 -4.76 -10.36 4.41
C VAL A 50 -6.06 -10.45 3.61
N SER A 51 -6.72 -11.62 3.63
CA SER A 51 -8.03 -11.78 3.00
C SER A 51 -9.14 -11.03 3.73
N GLY A 52 -9.11 -10.96 5.07
CA GLY A 52 -10.11 -10.24 5.86
C GLY A 52 -10.04 -8.73 5.66
N LEU A 53 -8.84 -8.15 5.67
CA LEU A 53 -8.65 -6.70 5.62
C LEU A 53 -8.96 -6.07 4.26
N VAL A 54 -8.73 -6.80 3.17
CA VAL A 54 -9.01 -6.31 1.81
C VAL A 54 -10.45 -6.63 1.38
N ALA A 55 -11.08 -7.63 2.01
CA ALA A 55 -12.47 -8.00 1.77
C ALA A 55 -13.46 -7.16 2.60
N ASP A 56 -13.11 -6.83 3.85
CA ASP A 56 -13.88 -5.88 4.65
C ASP A 56 -13.58 -4.46 4.21
N ALA A 57 -14.61 -3.62 4.10
CA ALA A 57 -14.57 -2.23 3.65
C ALA A 57 -13.78 -1.28 4.59
N SER A 58 -12.85 -1.80 5.40
CA SER A 58 -12.09 -1.12 6.44
C SER A 58 -10.79 -0.49 5.94
N VAL A 59 -10.51 -0.57 4.63
CA VAL A 59 -9.41 0.16 3.99
C VAL A 59 -9.95 1.46 3.40
N MET A 60 -9.64 2.58 4.07
CA MET A 60 -9.89 3.90 3.52
C MET A 60 -8.76 4.28 2.57
N ARG A 61 -9.10 4.53 1.31
CA ARG A 61 -8.19 5.09 0.30
C ARG A 61 -8.40 6.59 0.19
N GLU A 62 -7.38 7.36 0.51
CA GLU A 62 -7.31 8.78 0.21
C GLU A 62 -6.50 9.00 -1.07
N ASP A 63 -7.15 9.42 -2.16
CA ASP A 63 -6.51 9.65 -3.46
C ASP A 63 -6.13 11.13 -3.63
N TYR A 64 -4.83 11.41 -3.71
CA TYR A 64 -4.27 12.75 -3.88
C TYR A 64 -3.71 12.97 -5.30
N LYS A 65 -4.27 12.29 -6.32
CA LYS A 65 -3.96 12.38 -7.77
C LYS A 65 -2.62 11.78 -8.19
N VAL A 66 -1.54 12.06 -7.47
CA VAL A 66 -0.19 11.54 -7.78
C VAL A 66 0.33 10.53 -6.76
N TYR A 67 -0.33 10.48 -5.60
CA TYR A 67 -0.14 9.46 -4.58
C TYR A 67 -1.49 9.10 -3.98
N SER A 68 -1.56 7.92 -3.38
CA SER A 68 -2.71 7.44 -2.63
C SER A 68 -2.25 6.96 -1.26
N VAL A 69 -2.98 7.27 -0.20
CA VAL A 69 -2.74 6.71 1.13
C VAL A 69 -3.81 5.68 1.42
N TYR A 70 -3.38 4.48 1.76
CA TYR A 70 -4.22 3.35 2.13
C TYR A 70 -4.11 3.18 3.66
N THR A 71 -5.20 3.48 4.36
CA THR A 71 -5.28 3.31 5.81
C THR A 71 -6.21 2.16 6.12
N SER A 72 -5.70 1.15 6.84
CA SER A 72 -6.51 0.05 7.35
C SER A 72 -6.78 0.25 8.83
N GLU A 73 -8.05 0.49 9.18
CA GLU A 73 -8.48 0.64 10.57
C GLU A 73 -8.43 -0.69 11.33
N ALA A 74 -8.60 -1.80 10.62
CA ALA A 74 -8.61 -3.14 11.20
C ALA A 74 -7.22 -3.66 11.62
N LEU A 75 -6.14 -3.00 11.21
CA LEU A 75 -4.76 -3.28 11.66
C LEU A 75 -4.16 -2.10 12.44
N SER A 76 -4.81 -1.65 13.52
CA SER A 76 -4.23 -0.64 14.42
C SER A 76 -3.68 0.61 13.70
N ASN A 77 -4.40 1.12 12.69
CA ASN A 77 -3.95 2.22 11.82
C ASN A 77 -2.73 1.90 10.95
N TYR A 78 -2.69 0.72 10.34
CA TYR A 78 -1.72 0.39 9.30
C TYR A 78 -1.86 1.35 8.12
N LYS A 79 -0.79 2.07 7.79
CA LYS A 79 -0.79 3.10 6.73
C LYS A 79 0.23 2.76 5.67
N VAL A 80 -0.20 2.79 4.41
CA VAL A 80 0.65 2.57 3.24
C VAL A 80 0.49 3.73 2.26
N LEU A 81 1.61 4.26 1.81
CA LEU A 81 1.69 5.23 0.73
C LEU A 81 1.92 4.51 -0.59
N GLY A 82 0.99 4.64 -1.53
CA GLY A 82 1.17 4.31 -2.93
C GLY A 82 1.59 5.54 -3.73
N ILE A 83 2.76 5.52 -4.36
CA ILE A 83 3.25 6.62 -5.20
C ILE A 83 4.14 6.07 -6.31
N PHE A 84 4.01 6.57 -7.54
CA PHE A 84 4.83 6.15 -8.68
C PHE A 84 4.93 4.61 -8.86
N ASN A 85 3.82 3.89 -8.78
CA ASN A 85 3.76 2.42 -8.82
C ASN A 85 4.58 1.70 -7.73
N ASN A 86 4.90 2.39 -6.64
CA ASN A 86 5.61 1.85 -5.49
C ASN A 86 4.72 1.98 -4.24
N PHE A 87 4.93 1.08 -3.28
CA PHE A 87 4.21 1.07 -2.02
C PHE A 87 5.18 1.12 -0.84
N PHE A 88 4.95 2.06 0.06
CA PHE A 88 5.77 2.28 1.24
C PHE A 88 4.92 2.19 2.50
N VAL A 89 5.34 1.37 3.46
CA VAL A 89 4.65 1.30 4.76
C VAL A 89 5.05 2.54 5.56
N LEU A 90 4.08 3.40 5.85
CA LEU A 90 4.25 4.59 6.68
C LEU A 90 4.09 4.26 8.16
N ASN A 91 3.20 3.32 8.47
CA ASN A 91 2.96 2.81 9.82
C ASN A 91 2.56 1.34 9.71
N ASP A 92 3.27 0.47 10.42
CA ASP A 92 3.01 -0.96 10.42
C ASP A 92 1.99 -1.40 11.48
N GLY A 93 1.39 -0.45 12.20
CA GLY A 93 0.35 -0.70 13.19
C GLY A 93 0.86 -1.47 14.42
N LYS A 94 2.17 -1.70 14.52
CA LYS A 94 2.78 -2.29 15.72
C LYS A 94 2.87 -1.18 16.76
N VAL A 95 2.10 -1.34 17.82
CA VAL A 95 2.37 -0.62 19.05
C VAL A 95 3.76 -1.05 19.48
N ASN A 96 4.73 -0.13 19.44
CA ASN A 96 6.04 -0.36 20.04
C ASN A 96 5.79 -0.66 21.53
N GLU A 97 5.87 -1.94 21.92
CA GLU A 97 6.03 -2.34 23.32
C GLU A 97 7.42 -1.95 23.84
#